data_AF-A0A370KKK2-F1
#
_entry.id   AF-A0A370KKK2-F1
#
_cell.length_a   1.000
_cell.length_b   1.000
_cell.length_c   1.000
_cell.angle_alpha   90.00
_cell.angle_beta   90.00
_cell.angle_gamma   90.00
#
_symmetry.space_group_name_H-M   'P 1'
#
loop_
_entity.id
_entity.type
_entity.pdbx_description
1 polymer ?
#
loop_
_entity_poly.entity_id
_entity_poly.type
_entity_poly.pdbx_seq_one_letter_code
_entity_poly.pdbx_strand_id
1 'polypeptide(L)'
;MAFGRPYITEVIDPGDALGEVLFGLIMALTFTVGSRLIFTQEGFDVRELIVGTIGCNVAWGIIDAVLFVLGTVFYKSRRGRVLRQIKSAGSEQEAISALRKEFPLDSEPLVSVAADEDALYKAMLDLARRGSPAKLRLSRDDLLAAFIVFLLVSATSLPAFIPFFMIGNADLALRASNFLLIGLLFLTGCAWAHFSDARPLNAGITMTCLGLGLVGIAIALGG
;
A
#
# COMPACT_ATOMS: atom_id res chain seq x y z
N MET A 1 -2.79 7.97 -30.92
CA MET A 1 -3.32 6.82 -30.15
C MET A 1 -2.22 5.78 -30.04
N ALA A 2 -1.53 5.73 -28.91
CA ALA A 2 -0.66 4.61 -28.55
C ALA A 2 -1.24 4.03 -27.27
N PHE A 3 -1.87 2.85 -27.37
CA PHE A 3 -2.22 2.05 -26.21
C PHE A 3 -0.92 1.43 -25.68
N GLY A 4 -0.14 2.22 -24.93
CA GLY A 4 0.87 1.67 -24.04
C GLY A 4 0.13 0.88 -22.97
N ARG A 5 0.56 -0.36 -22.69
CA ARG A 5 0.09 -1.07 -21.49
C ARG A 5 0.33 -0.15 -20.30
N PRO A 6 -0.67 0.14 -19.46
CA PRO A 6 -0.43 0.93 -18.26
C PRO A 6 0.63 0.20 -17.44
N TYR A 7 1.76 0.87 -17.19
CA TYR A 7 2.73 0.36 -16.24
C TYR A 7 2.07 0.36 -14.86
N ILE A 8 2.35 -0.63 -14.02
CA ILE A 8 1.75 -0.74 -12.68
C ILE A 8 1.92 0.55 -11.87
N THR A 9 3.04 1.25 -12.09
CA THR A 9 3.39 2.55 -11.50
C THR A 9 2.54 3.74 -11.96
N GLU A 10 1.78 3.60 -13.06
CA GLU A 10 0.83 4.63 -13.52
C GLU A 10 -0.56 4.46 -12.85
N VAL A 11 -0.79 3.30 -12.23
CA VAL A 11 -2.10 2.89 -11.70
C VAL A 11 -2.10 2.85 -10.16
N ILE A 12 -0.96 2.53 -9.54
CA ILE A 12 -0.77 2.52 -8.09
C ILE A 12 0.50 3.32 -7.74
N ASP A 13 0.42 4.11 -6.67
CA ASP A 13 1.59 4.78 -6.11
C ASP A 13 2.62 3.73 -5.65
N PRO A 14 3.90 3.84 -6.04
CA PRO A 14 4.90 2.85 -5.66
C PRO A 14 5.02 2.61 -4.15
N GLY A 15 4.77 3.64 -3.33
CA GLY A 15 4.74 3.52 -1.87
C GLY A 15 3.61 2.61 -1.39
N ASP A 16 2.40 2.78 -1.94
CA ASP A 16 1.26 1.91 -1.64
C ASP A 16 1.57 0.47 -2.05
N ALA A 17 2.06 0.24 -3.28
CA ALA A 17 2.41 -1.10 -3.76
C ALA A 17 3.45 -1.81 -2.89
N LEU A 18 4.49 -1.09 -2.44
CA LEU A 18 5.52 -1.64 -1.55
C LEU A 18 4.96 -1.91 -0.13
N GLY A 19 4.02 -1.09 0.34
CA GLY A 19 3.30 -1.32 1.59
C GLY A 19 2.47 -2.60 1.54
N GLU A 20 1.75 -2.85 0.43
CA GLU A 20 0.99 -4.08 0.23
C GLU A 20 1.90 -5.32 0.23
N VAL A 21 3.06 -5.22 -0.42
CA VAL A 21 4.07 -6.29 -0.41
C VAL A 21 4.60 -6.54 0.99
N LEU A 22 4.88 -5.48 1.76
CA LEU A 22 5.33 -5.58 3.15
C LEU A 22 4.32 -6.34 4.00
N PHE A 23 3.04 -5.94 3.99
CA PHE A 23 1.99 -6.60 4.75
C PHE A 23 1.84 -8.07 4.34
N GLY A 24 1.83 -8.32 3.03
CA GLY A 24 1.82 -9.65 2.45
C GLY A 24 2.95 -10.57 2.96
N LEU A 25 4.18 -10.05 3.03
CA LEU A 25 5.33 -10.78 3.54
C LEU A 25 5.28 -10.99 5.06
N ILE A 26 4.83 -9.99 5.82
CA ILE A 26 4.66 -10.09 7.28
C ILE A 26 3.65 -11.19 7.62
N MET A 27 2.49 -11.21 6.96
CA MET A 27 1.49 -12.27 7.18
C MET A 27 2.06 -13.66 6.88
N ALA A 28 2.76 -13.82 5.75
CA ALA A 28 3.38 -15.08 5.40
C ALA A 28 4.42 -15.53 6.44
N LEU A 29 5.27 -14.60 6.89
CA LEU A 29 6.25 -14.83 7.95
C LEU A 29 5.60 -15.18 9.29
N THR A 30 4.48 -14.57 9.65
CA THR A 30 3.75 -14.90 10.88
C THR A 30 3.37 -16.37 10.92
N PHE A 31 2.80 -16.90 9.83
CA PHE A 31 2.46 -18.32 9.76
C PHE A 31 3.70 -19.23 9.76
N THR A 32 4.75 -18.91 9.01
CA THR A 32 5.93 -19.78 8.90
C THR A 32 6.85 -19.72 10.13
N VAL A 33 6.91 -18.59 10.84
CA VAL A 33 7.66 -18.45 12.10
C VAL A 33 6.81 -18.95 13.27
N GLY A 34 5.54 -18.58 13.33
CA GLY A 34 4.58 -18.98 14.37
C GLY A 34 4.40 -20.49 14.41
N SER A 35 4.34 -21.15 13.25
CA SER A 35 4.25 -22.60 13.21
C SER A 35 5.40 -23.32 13.91
N ARG A 36 6.63 -22.81 13.84
CA ARG A 36 7.75 -23.38 14.59
C ARG A 36 7.59 -23.22 16.09
N LEU A 37 7.01 -22.11 16.55
CA LEU A 37 6.88 -21.84 17.98
C LEU A 37 5.77 -22.66 18.63
N ILE A 38 4.69 -22.92 17.88
CA ILE A 38 3.50 -23.62 18.36
C ILE A 38 3.64 -25.16 18.21
N PHE A 39 4.16 -25.65 17.07
CA PHE A 39 4.15 -27.09 16.75
C PHE A 39 5.43 -27.85 17.17
N THR A 40 6.21 -27.34 18.13
CA THR A 40 7.47 -27.97 18.56
C THR A 40 7.35 -29.41 19.07
N GLN A 41 6.14 -29.89 19.40
CA GLN A 41 5.93 -31.18 20.10
C GLN A 41 5.23 -32.27 19.27
N GLU A 42 4.35 -31.93 18.32
CA GLU A 42 3.48 -32.92 17.64
C GLU A 42 3.80 -33.16 16.16
N GLY A 43 4.80 -32.46 15.63
CA GLY A 43 5.05 -32.43 14.18
C GLY A 43 4.13 -31.43 13.50
N PHE A 44 4.55 -30.96 12.33
CA PHE A 44 3.94 -29.84 11.65
C PHE A 44 3.41 -30.26 10.28
N ASP A 45 2.11 -30.07 10.04
CA ASP A 45 1.50 -30.37 8.75
C ASP A 45 1.79 -29.24 7.74
N VAL A 46 2.70 -29.54 6.81
CA VAL A 46 3.07 -28.64 5.71
C VAL A 46 1.85 -28.24 4.87
N ARG A 47 0.87 -29.13 4.70
CA ARG A 47 -0.34 -28.84 3.94
C ARG A 47 -1.20 -27.81 4.66
N GLU A 48 -1.36 -27.93 5.97
CA GLU A 48 -2.12 -26.99 6.78
C GLU A 48 -1.47 -25.60 6.77
N LEU A 49 -0.13 -25.53 6.87
CA LEU A 49 0.58 -24.27 6.71
C LEU A 49 0.36 -23.64 5.34
N ILE A 50 0.57 -24.39 4.26
CA ILE A 50 0.43 -23.85 2.91
C ILE A 50 -0.99 -23.30 2.71
N VAL A 51 -2.01 -24.06 3.11
CA VAL A 51 -3.41 -23.64 2.99
C VAL A 51 -3.70 -22.44 3.89
N GLY A 52 -3.23 -22.44 5.13
CA GLY A 52 -3.42 -21.35 6.08
C GLY A 52 -2.77 -20.05 5.61
N THR A 53 -1.51 -20.10 5.19
CA THR A 53 -0.76 -18.94 4.69
C THR A 53 -1.36 -18.40 3.39
N ILE A 54 -1.66 -19.25 2.40
CA ILE A 54 -2.30 -18.80 1.14
C ILE A 54 -3.67 -18.21 1.45
N GLY A 55 -4.48 -18.90 2.25
CA GLY A 55 -5.82 -18.47 2.61
C GLY A 55 -5.81 -17.11 3.31
N CYS A 56 -4.89 -16.91 4.26
CA CYS A 56 -4.72 -15.64 4.97
C CYS A 56 -4.34 -14.51 4.02
N ASN A 57 -3.29 -14.68 3.20
CA ASN A 57 -2.86 -13.65 2.25
C ASN A 57 -3.93 -13.32 1.21
N VAL A 58 -4.66 -14.32 0.70
CA VAL A 58 -5.76 -14.11 -0.25
C VAL A 58 -6.91 -13.35 0.41
N ALA A 59 -7.30 -13.74 1.63
CA ALA A 59 -8.35 -13.05 2.36
C ALA A 59 -7.98 -11.59 2.64
N TRP A 60 -6.75 -11.34 3.09
CA TRP A 60 -6.26 -9.99 3.32
C TRP A 60 -6.19 -9.17 2.03
N GLY A 61 -5.71 -9.75 0.94
CA GLY A 61 -5.67 -9.07 -0.36
C GLY A 61 -7.07 -8.68 -0.87
N ILE A 62 -8.11 -9.47 -0.57
CA ILE A 62 -9.50 -9.12 -0.88
C ILE A 62 -9.95 -7.91 -0.03
N ILE A 63 -9.62 -7.92 1.26
CA ILE A 63 -9.93 -6.82 2.18
C ILE A 63 -9.26 -5.53 1.69
N ASP A 64 -7.97 -5.56 1.36
CA ASP A 64 -7.24 -4.39 0.88
C ASP A 64 -7.79 -3.87 -0.44
N ALA A 65 -8.15 -4.75 -1.38
CA ALA A 65 -8.80 -4.32 -2.62
C ALA A 65 -10.14 -3.61 -2.37
N VAL A 66 -10.94 -4.09 -1.42
CA VAL A 66 -12.20 -3.43 -1.02
C VAL A 66 -11.91 -2.09 -0.35
N LEU A 67 -10.95 -2.03 0.57
CA LEU A 67 -10.56 -0.79 1.26
C LEU A 67 -9.99 0.23 0.27
N PHE A 68 -9.23 -0.21 -0.73
CA PHE A 68 -8.72 0.63 -1.82
C PHE A 68 -9.86 1.25 -2.64
N VAL A 69 -10.86 0.44 -3.02
CA VAL A 69 -12.05 0.95 -3.74
C VAL A 69 -12.81 1.96 -2.88
N LEU A 70 -13.03 1.66 -1.60
CA LEU A 70 -13.70 2.56 -0.67
C LEU A 70 -12.93 3.87 -0.53
N GLY A 71 -11.61 3.80 -0.30
CA GLY A 71 -10.72 4.96 -0.23
C GLY A 71 -10.78 5.81 -1.49
N THR A 72 -10.79 5.18 -2.66
CA THR A 72 -10.94 5.86 -3.96
C THR A 72 -12.28 6.57 -4.08
N VAL A 73 -13.39 5.92 -3.69
CA VAL A 73 -14.72 6.53 -3.67
C VAL A 73 -14.77 7.72 -2.72
N PHE A 74 -14.20 7.60 -1.52
CA PHE A 74 -14.13 8.69 -0.54
C PHE A 74 -13.31 9.86 -1.07
N TYR A 75 -12.13 9.60 -1.63
CA TYR A 75 -11.25 10.61 -2.22
C TYR A 75 -11.94 11.37 -3.36
N LYS A 76 -12.58 10.65 -4.31
CA LYS A 76 -13.34 11.28 -5.40
C LYS A 76 -14.54 12.08 -4.85
N SER A 77 -15.24 11.56 -3.85
CA SER A 77 -16.36 12.22 -3.18
C SER A 77 -15.95 13.52 -2.50
N ARG A 78 -14.81 13.53 -1.82
CA ARG A 78 -14.23 14.72 -1.19
C ARG A 78 -13.90 15.79 -2.24
N ARG A 79 -13.20 15.43 -3.32
CA ARG A 79 -12.90 16.36 -4.43
C ARG A 79 -14.17 16.94 -5.07
N GLY A 80 -15.18 16.10 -5.29
CA GLY A 80 -16.48 16.53 -5.81
C GLY A 80 -17.26 17.45 -4.86
N ARG A 81 -17.04 17.36 -3.55
CA ARG A 81 -17.62 18.26 -2.54
C ARG A 81 -16.94 19.63 -2.57
N VAL A 82 -15.62 19.67 -2.64
CA VAL A 82 -14.82 20.91 -2.71
C VAL A 82 -15.17 21.71 -3.95
N LEU A 83 -15.24 21.06 -5.13
CA LEU A 83 -15.70 21.70 -6.36
C LEU A 83 -17.12 22.27 -6.26
N ARG A 84 -18.02 21.57 -5.57
CA ARG A 84 -19.39 22.07 -5.32
C ARG A 84 -19.39 23.29 -4.41
N GLN A 85 -18.60 23.27 -3.33
CA GLN A 85 -18.45 24.41 -2.40
C GLN A 85 -17.89 25.64 -3.11
N ILE A 86 -16.88 25.48 -3.96
CA ILE A 86 -16.30 26.57 -4.76
C ILE A 86 -17.35 27.16 -5.71
N LYS A 87 -18.18 26.32 -6.34
CA LYS A 87 -19.22 26.77 -7.27
C LYS A 87 -20.43 27.41 -6.57
N SER A 88 -20.72 27.03 -5.33
CA SER A 88 -21.82 27.59 -4.54
C SER A 88 -21.42 28.79 -3.69
N ALA A 89 -20.14 29.15 -3.63
CA ALA A 89 -19.65 30.28 -2.84
C ALA A 89 -20.21 31.60 -3.37
N GLY A 90 -20.70 32.45 -2.46
CA GLY A 90 -21.30 33.75 -2.79
C GLY A 90 -20.27 34.83 -3.10
N SER A 91 -18.99 34.59 -2.79
CA SER A 91 -17.89 35.53 -3.05
C SER A 91 -16.59 34.79 -3.40
N GLU A 92 -15.65 35.52 -4.02
CA GLU A 92 -14.31 35.02 -4.29
C GLU A 92 -13.53 34.70 -3.01
N GLN A 93 -13.62 35.56 -1.98
CA GLN A 93 -13.01 35.28 -0.67
C GLN A 93 -13.50 33.96 -0.06
N GLU A 94 -14.81 33.68 -0.13
CA GLU A 94 -15.38 32.45 0.42
C GLU A 94 -14.90 31.20 -0.34
N ALA A 95 -14.79 31.30 -1.67
CA ALA A 95 -14.24 30.23 -2.50
C ALA A 95 -12.75 29.96 -2.24
N ILE A 96 -11.95 31.03 -2.07
CA ILE A 96 -10.53 30.93 -1.71
C ILE A 96 -10.36 30.35 -0.31
N SER A 97 -11.21 30.71 0.65
CA SER A 97 -11.19 30.13 1.99
C SER A 97 -11.47 28.63 1.98
N ALA A 98 -12.44 28.17 1.17
CA ALA A 98 -12.70 26.75 0.97
C ALA A 98 -11.51 26.00 0.35
N LEU A 99 -10.78 26.63 -0.59
CA LEU A 99 -9.55 26.09 -1.17
C LEU A 99 -8.41 25.99 -0.14
N ARG A 100 -8.14 27.07 0.61
CA ARG A 100 -7.14 27.11 1.68
C ARG A 100 -7.36 26.00 2.72
N LYS A 101 -8.62 25.73 3.07
CA LYS A 101 -8.97 24.68 4.03
C LYS A 101 -8.67 23.27 3.52
N GLU A 102 -8.83 23.02 2.22
CA GLU A 102 -8.61 21.70 1.62
C GLU A 102 -7.15 21.49 1.21
N PHE A 103 -6.48 22.54 0.74
CA PHE A 103 -5.10 22.54 0.26
C PHE A 103 -4.27 23.58 1.04
N PRO A 104 -3.97 23.33 2.33
CA PRO A 104 -3.17 24.26 3.12
C PRO A 104 -1.71 24.25 2.64
N LEU A 105 -1.23 25.42 2.19
CA LEU A 105 0.16 25.61 1.74
C LEU A 105 1.14 25.81 2.90
N ASP A 106 0.64 26.13 4.09
CA ASP A 106 1.41 26.38 5.33
C ASP A 106 2.24 25.16 5.78
N SER A 107 1.86 23.96 5.34
CA SER A 107 2.44 22.67 5.73
C SER A 107 3.34 22.02 4.67
N GLU A 108 3.39 22.57 3.45
CA GLU A 108 4.30 22.10 2.41
C GLU A 108 5.67 22.78 2.54
N PRO A 109 6.79 22.10 2.21
CA PRO A 109 8.13 22.67 2.27
C PRO A 109 8.40 23.77 1.21
N LEU A 110 7.34 24.34 0.63
CA LEU A 110 7.39 25.47 -0.28
C LEU A 110 7.44 26.76 0.55
N VAL A 111 8.65 27.30 0.74
CA VAL A 111 8.82 28.67 1.25
C VAL A 111 8.32 29.63 0.17
N SER A 112 7.02 29.95 0.19
CA SER A 112 6.43 30.93 -0.71
C SER A 112 6.26 32.27 0.01
N VAL A 113 6.50 33.36 -0.71
CA VAL A 113 6.10 34.70 -0.26
C VAL A 113 4.57 34.74 -0.29
N ALA A 114 3.91 35.31 0.71
CA ALA A 114 2.45 35.33 0.82
C ALA A 114 1.71 35.82 -0.45
N ALA A 115 2.36 36.66 -1.27
CA ALA A 115 1.83 37.11 -2.56
C ALA A 115 1.74 35.99 -3.62
N ASP A 116 2.67 35.05 -3.62
CA ASP A 116 2.68 33.89 -4.52
C ASP A 116 1.60 32.87 -4.12
N GLU A 117 1.35 32.75 -2.82
CA GLU A 117 0.30 31.90 -2.25
C GLU A 117 -1.10 32.36 -2.72
N ASP A 118 -1.38 33.66 -2.62
CA ASP A 118 -2.64 34.26 -3.10
C ASP A 118 -2.81 34.14 -4.62
N ALA A 119 -1.73 34.32 -5.38
CA ALA A 119 -1.74 34.13 -6.83
C ALA A 119 -2.05 32.67 -7.21
N LEU A 120 -1.49 31.71 -6.48
CA LEU A 120 -1.72 30.29 -6.69
C LEU A 120 -3.17 29.90 -6.40
N TYR A 121 -3.75 30.33 -5.28
CA TYR A 121 -5.16 30.05 -4.97
C TYR A 121 -6.11 30.67 -5.99
N LYS A 122 -5.82 31.87 -6.51
CA LYS A 122 -6.60 32.48 -7.60
C LYS A 122 -6.51 31.67 -8.88
N ALA A 123 -5.33 31.19 -9.26
CA ALA A 123 -5.17 30.32 -10.42
C ALA A 123 -5.93 28.99 -10.25
N MET A 124 -5.88 28.37 -9.06
CA MET A 124 -6.65 27.18 -8.72
C MET A 124 -8.16 27.42 -8.79
N LEU A 125 -8.62 28.57 -8.29
CA LEU A 125 -10.03 28.97 -8.34
C LEU A 125 -10.51 29.12 -9.79
N ASP A 126 -9.75 29.79 -10.65
CA ASP A 126 -10.09 29.95 -12.06
C ASP A 126 -10.14 28.61 -12.80
N LEU A 127 -9.24 27.68 -12.45
CA LEU A 127 -9.30 26.31 -12.98
C LEU A 127 -10.55 25.57 -12.48
N ALA A 128 -10.87 25.66 -11.19
CA ALA A 128 -12.03 25.02 -10.59
C ALA A 128 -13.37 25.56 -11.12
N ARG A 129 -13.45 26.87 -11.40
CA ARG A 129 -14.62 27.51 -12.01
C ARG A 129 -14.85 27.04 -13.44
N ARG A 130 -13.78 26.91 -14.22
CA ARG A 130 -13.81 26.39 -15.61
C ARG A 130 -14.02 24.88 -15.68
N GLY A 131 -13.61 24.15 -14.65
CA GLY A 131 -13.78 22.71 -14.54
C GLY A 131 -15.25 22.30 -14.38
N SER A 132 -15.64 21.19 -15.00
CA SER A 132 -16.90 20.50 -14.68
C SER A 132 -16.65 19.41 -13.64
N PRO A 133 -17.57 19.17 -12.69
CA PRO A 133 -17.42 18.05 -11.79
C PRO A 133 -17.37 16.76 -12.61
N ALA A 134 -16.21 16.11 -12.63
CA ALA A 134 -16.08 14.79 -13.22
C ALA A 134 -17.11 13.86 -12.57
N LYS A 135 -17.80 13.05 -13.38
CA LYS A 135 -18.73 12.05 -12.83
C LYS A 135 -17.93 11.16 -11.87
N LEU A 136 -18.39 11.08 -10.62
CA LEU A 136 -17.80 10.33 -9.49
C LEU A 136 -17.84 8.80 -9.66
N ARG A 137 -17.84 8.29 -10.90
CA ARG A 137 -17.90 6.85 -11.15
C ARG A 137 -16.49 6.29 -10.99
N LEU A 138 -16.43 5.11 -10.40
CA LEU A 138 -15.23 4.28 -10.45
C LEU A 138 -14.87 4.06 -11.93
N SER A 139 -13.64 4.43 -12.28
CA SER A 139 -13.04 4.13 -13.58
C SER A 139 -12.69 2.64 -13.62
N ARG A 140 -12.50 2.12 -14.83
CA ARG A 140 -11.90 0.80 -15.01
C ARG A 140 -10.49 0.75 -14.42
N ASP A 141 -9.77 1.86 -14.45
CA ASP A 141 -8.42 1.96 -13.91
C ASP A 141 -8.41 1.83 -12.38
N ASP A 142 -9.43 2.36 -11.69
CA ASP A 142 -9.56 2.22 -10.24
C ASP A 142 -9.80 0.75 -9.83
N LEU A 143 -10.60 0.02 -10.63
CA LEU A 143 -10.86 -1.40 -10.40
C LEU A 143 -9.63 -2.25 -10.75
N LEU A 144 -8.88 -1.86 -11.78
CA LEU A 144 -7.61 -2.49 -12.11
C LEU A 144 -6.59 -2.29 -11.00
N ALA A 145 -6.50 -1.09 -10.42
CA ALA A 145 -5.66 -0.79 -9.27
C ALA A 145 -6.01 -1.68 -8.07
N ALA A 146 -7.30 -1.74 -7.70
CA ALA A 146 -7.75 -2.62 -6.62
C ALA A 146 -7.40 -4.10 -6.87
N PHE A 147 -7.53 -4.55 -8.12
CA PHE A 147 -7.16 -5.91 -8.49
C PHE A 147 -5.64 -6.15 -8.42
N ILE A 148 -4.82 -5.17 -8.78
CA ILE A 148 -3.36 -5.25 -8.64
C ILE A 148 -2.97 -5.30 -7.16
N VAL A 149 -3.60 -4.50 -6.28
CA VAL A 149 -3.41 -4.58 -4.81
C VAL A 149 -3.68 -5.99 -4.32
N PHE A 150 -4.85 -6.55 -4.65
CA PHE A 150 -5.19 -7.93 -4.31
C PHE A 150 -4.13 -8.93 -4.78
N LEU A 151 -3.67 -8.81 -6.03
CA LEU A 151 -2.67 -9.70 -6.59
C LEU A 151 -1.32 -9.56 -5.91
N LEU A 152 -0.88 -8.34 -5.58
CA LEU A 152 0.38 -8.08 -4.88
C LEU A 152 0.38 -8.80 -3.53
N VAL A 153 -0.61 -8.53 -2.69
CA VAL A 153 -0.74 -9.12 -1.34
C VAL A 153 -0.87 -10.65 -1.40
N SER A 154 -1.65 -11.16 -2.35
CA SER A 154 -1.85 -12.61 -2.48
C SER A 154 -0.58 -13.31 -2.96
N ALA A 155 0.10 -12.72 -3.94
CA ALA A 155 1.27 -13.31 -4.59
C ALA A 155 2.50 -13.34 -3.67
N THR A 156 2.62 -12.46 -2.67
CA THR A 156 3.73 -12.50 -1.71
C THR A 156 3.76 -13.75 -0.84
N SER A 157 2.65 -14.49 -0.74
CA SER A 157 2.65 -15.79 -0.07
C SER A 157 3.37 -16.87 -0.87
N LEU A 158 3.37 -16.80 -2.21
CA LEU A 158 3.87 -17.86 -3.08
C LEU A 158 5.37 -18.17 -2.88
N PRO A 159 6.27 -17.17 -2.75
CA PRO A 159 7.67 -17.42 -2.47
C PRO A 159 7.93 -18.28 -1.23
N ALA A 160 7.07 -18.19 -0.20
CA ALA A 160 7.20 -18.98 1.02
C ALA A 160 7.22 -20.49 0.76
N PHE A 161 6.55 -20.94 -0.30
CA PHE A 161 6.37 -22.37 -0.56
C PHE A 161 7.41 -22.93 -1.53
N ILE A 162 8.16 -22.08 -2.24
CA ILE A 162 9.20 -22.51 -3.18
C ILE A 162 10.18 -23.50 -2.51
N PRO A 163 10.69 -23.25 -1.29
CA PRO A 163 11.62 -24.18 -0.64
C PRO A 163 11.00 -25.54 -0.30
N PHE A 164 9.69 -25.61 -0.04
CA PHE A 164 8.99 -26.87 0.27
C PHE A 164 8.87 -27.79 -0.94
N PHE A 165 8.86 -27.25 -2.16
CA PHE A 165 8.89 -28.06 -3.38
C PHE A 165 10.30 -28.55 -3.72
N MET A 166 11.34 -27.86 -3.26
CA MET A 166 12.73 -28.17 -3.58
C MET A 166 13.43 -29.03 -2.52
N ILE A 167 13.00 -28.94 -1.25
CA ILE A 167 13.67 -29.54 -0.10
C ILE A 167 12.74 -30.58 0.54
N GLY A 168 13.14 -31.85 0.51
CA GLY A 168 12.34 -32.94 1.08
C GLY A 168 12.26 -32.95 2.61
N ASN A 169 13.16 -32.26 3.30
CA ASN A 169 13.13 -32.10 4.75
C ASN A 169 12.31 -30.86 5.13
N ALA A 170 11.17 -31.04 5.78
CA ALA A 170 10.22 -29.97 6.14
C ALA A 170 10.83 -28.89 7.05
N ASP A 171 11.67 -29.29 8.02
CA ASP A 171 12.34 -28.35 8.92
C ASP A 171 13.32 -27.43 8.16
N LEU A 172 14.10 -28.01 7.26
CA LEU A 172 15.05 -27.28 6.43
C LEU A 172 14.32 -26.39 5.42
N ALA A 173 13.24 -26.90 4.81
CA ALA A 173 12.39 -26.13 3.91
C ALA A 173 11.79 -24.90 4.60
N LEU A 174 11.28 -25.05 5.83
CA LEU A 174 10.72 -23.97 6.62
C LEU A 174 11.77 -22.90 6.98
N ARG A 175 12.99 -23.31 7.32
CA ARG A 175 14.10 -22.37 7.56
C ARG A 175 14.46 -21.61 6.30
N ALA A 176 14.60 -22.31 5.18
CA ALA A 176 14.87 -21.70 3.88
C ALA A 176 13.76 -20.73 3.46
N SER A 177 12.49 -21.06 3.71
CA SER A 177 11.34 -20.16 3.51
C SER A 177 11.47 -18.89 4.35
N ASN A 178 11.75 -19.01 5.64
CA ASN A 178 11.91 -17.85 6.50
C ASN A 178 13.06 -16.95 6.04
N PHE A 179 14.21 -17.53 5.67
CA PHE A 179 15.33 -16.76 5.10
C PHE A 179 14.95 -16.06 3.80
N LEU A 180 14.24 -16.74 2.91
CA LEU A 180 13.78 -16.15 1.64
C LEU A 180 12.83 -14.98 1.90
N LEU A 181 11.82 -15.14 2.75
CA LEU A 181 10.86 -14.09 3.07
C LEU A 181 11.51 -12.90 3.77
N ILE A 182 12.44 -13.13 4.71
CA ILE A 182 13.23 -12.06 5.33
C ILE A 182 14.08 -11.32 4.28
N GLY A 183 14.67 -12.06 3.34
CA GLY A 183 15.40 -11.48 2.22
C GLY A 183 14.51 -10.60 1.33
N LEU A 184 13.30 -11.05 1.01
CA LEU A 184 12.31 -10.27 0.25
C LEU A 184 11.86 -9.03 1.02
N LEU A 185 11.70 -9.12 2.34
CA LEU A 185 11.38 -7.99 3.20
C LEU A 185 12.48 -6.92 3.16
N PHE A 186 13.73 -7.35 3.27
CA PHE A 186 14.90 -6.48 3.14
C PHE A 186 14.96 -5.81 1.75
N LEU A 187 14.77 -6.59 0.68
CA LEU A 187 14.77 -6.07 -0.70
C LEU A 187 13.64 -5.08 -0.94
N THR A 188 12.46 -5.31 -0.37
CA THR A 188 11.32 -4.38 -0.42
C THR A 188 11.69 -3.05 0.26
N GLY A 189 12.35 -3.09 1.42
CA GLY A 189 12.87 -1.90 2.07
C GLY A 189 13.96 -1.18 1.27
N CYS A 190 14.86 -1.91 0.60
CA CYS A 190 15.83 -1.31 -0.31
C CYS A 190 15.17 -0.65 -1.52
N ALA A 191 14.12 -1.26 -2.08
CA ALA A 191 13.34 -0.67 -3.16
C ALA A 191 12.64 0.61 -2.71
N TRP A 192 12.15 0.65 -1.46
CA TRP A 192 11.53 1.85 -0.90
C TRP A 192 12.49 3.04 -0.77
N ALA A 193 13.77 2.76 -0.52
CA ALA A 193 14.80 3.80 -0.46
C ALA A 193 14.95 4.57 -1.76
N HIS A 194 14.66 3.93 -2.90
CA HIS A 194 14.67 4.60 -4.21
C HIS A 194 13.63 5.72 -4.31
N PHE A 195 12.56 5.65 -3.51
CA PHE A 195 11.48 6.64 -3.49
C PHE A 195 11.61 7.67 -2.36
N SER A 196 12.59 7.55 -1.47
CA SER A 196 12.62 8.31 -0.20
C SER A 196 13.96 8.99 0.14
N ASP A 197 14.86 9.19 -0.81
CA ASP A 197 16.24 9.73 -0.62
C ASP A 197 17.06 9.02 0.48
N ALA A 198 16.55 7.90 1.00
CA ALA A 198 17.16 7.13 2.06
C ALA A 198 18.29 6.25 1.49
N ARG A 199 19.25 5.88 2.34
CA ARG A 199 20.27 4.91 1.96
C ARG A 199 19.63 3.51 1.87
N PRO A 200 19.72 2.78 0.74
CA PRO A 200 19.05 1.49 0.53
C PRO A 200 19.31 0.46 1.62
N LEU A 201 20.54 0.37 2.10
CA LEU A 201 20.91 -0.55 3.17
C LEU A 201 20.20 -0.24 4.49
N ASN A 202 20.15 1.05 4.87
CA ASN A 202 19.51 1.47 6.11
C ASN A 202 18.00 1.22 6.04
N ALA A 203 17.36 1.59 4.92
CA ALA A 203 15.94 1.37 4.71
C ALA A 203 15.60 -0.13 4.77
N GLY A 204 16.37 -0.98 4.08
CA GLY A 204 16.22 -2.44 4.12
C GLY A 204 16.33 -3.02 5.54
N ILE A 205 17.36 -2.61 6.30
CA ILE A 205 17.53 -3.03 7.70
C ILE A 205 16.34 -2.58 8.55
N THR A 206 15.96 -1.30 8.48
CA THR A 206 14.85 -0.74 9.25
C THR A 206 13.54 -1.46 8.96
N MET A 207 13.21 -1.68 7.68
CA MET A 207 12.00 -2.39 7.29
C MET A 207 12.01 -3.84 7.79
N THR A 208 13.16 -4.52 7.70
CA THR A 208 13.31 -5.89 8.18
C THR A 208 13.10 -5.98 9.69
N CYS A 209 13.74 -5.09 10.46
CA CYS A 209 13.57 -5.02 11.91
C CYS A 209 12.12 -4.73 12.31
N LEU A 210 11.46 -3.78 11.63
CA LEU A 210 10.06 -3.46 11.85
C LEU A 210 9.15 -4.65 11.54
N GLY A 211 9.30 -5.27 10.38
CA GLY A 211 8.48 -6.41 9.99
C GLY A 211 8.67 -7.61 10.92
N LEU A 212 9.91 -7.92 11.31
CA LEU A 212 10.17 -8.98 12.32
C LEU A 212 9.58 -8.63 13.69
N GLY A 213 9.61 -7.37 14.10
CA GLY A 213 8.94 -6.90 15.32
C GLY A 213 7.42 -7.11 15.25
N LEU A 214 6.79 -6.76 14.13
CA LEU A 214 5.35 -6.96 13.90
C LEU A 214 4.98 -8.44 13.86
N VAL A 215 5.79 -9.28 13.22
CA VAL A 215 5.62 -10.75 13.24
C VAL A 215 5.66 -11.27 14.67
N GLY A 216 6.64 -10.82 15.47
CA GLY A 216 6.74 -11.22 16.88
C GLY A 216 5.51 -10.82 17.71
N ILE A 217 4.98 -9.62 17.49
CA ILE A 217 3.75 -9.15 18.13
C ILE A 217 2.55 -10.00 17.71
N ALA A 218 2.40 -10.26 16.41
CA ALA A 218 1.29 -11.06 15.88
C ALA A 218 1.26 -12.45 16.51
N ILE A 219 2.41 -13.13 16.56
CA ILE A 219 2.55 -14.44 17.18
C ILE A 219 2.22 -14.38 18.69
N ALA A 220 2.72 -13.36 19.40
CA ALA A 220 2.44 -13.20 20.83
C ALA A 220 0.95 -12.99 21.15
N LEU A 221 0.18 -12.43 20.21
CA LEU A 221 -1.26 -12.21 20.32
C LEU A 221 -2.10 -13.40 19.82
N GLY A 222 -1.47 -14.51 19.46
CA GLY A 222 -2.14 -15.74 19.03
C GLY A 222 -2.35 -15.87 17.51
N GLY A 223 -1.58 -15.09 16.73
CA GLY A 223 -1.46 -15.26 15.28
C GLY A 223 -0.52 -16.40 14.87
#